data_AF-A0A7X8D2V7-F1
#
_entry.id   AF-A0A7X8D2V7-F1
#
_cell.length_a   1.000
_cell.length_b   1.000
_cell.length_c   1.000
_cell.angle_alpha   90.00
_cell.angle_beta   90.00
_cell.angle_gamma   90.00
#
_symmetry.space_group_name_H-M   'P 1'
#
loop_
_entity.id
_entity.type
_entity.pdbx_description
1 polymer ?
#
loop_
_entity_poly.entity_id
_entity_poly.type
_entity_poly.pdbx_seq_one_letter_code
_entity_poly.pdbx_strand_id
1 'polypeptide(L)'
;MIKNKIICLVVCICMIGTQAYASSDTVKTEDIKSNLEKMYGINIVIPEYENSDFLDCIQVLERNLNKFPENIIKEITDYYRKNGIATNVIIDKTENLKDLFSDARIEDTTNIYIRALESSLYSDTCFVPGEAVIHEIGYFISNYLFETYDFGQLKTEFEKLNKGYKYGTWSSEHSNIFVSKHSATSFEDEISDLIWYAEAHPSVLRNIKGGDTAIIHKKIKLLASVLEQNFESISQETKLWIDAVPQQPDNWAKDTINEMQKLSLLPEEFTGVYESYIVREDFYKLVTNLLHKKIGEKNFKKYFGQMKFEERLAIDPVNGKVFVNDEVSRQEYPVEILNSEFFNNPEGYMTRLEIVKALIYIGSKLGMDITDYTTIDFQDITEVEEIERPYIYLASSKGFLQGDGLNIKPHDYCTYQETYIILMRFYNIV
;
A
#
# COMPACT_ATOMS: atom_id res chain seq x y z
N MET A 1 2.58 -37.10 -20.27
CA MET A 1 2.56 -36.26 -19.05
C MET A 1 3.17 -34.88 -19.28
N ILE A 2 4.43 -34.77 -19.73
CA ILE A 2 5.12 -33.48 -20.02
C ILE A 2 4.33 -32.59 -21.01
N LYS A 3 3.83 -33.18 -22.11
CA LYS A 3 3.06 -32.46 -23.14
C LYS A 3 1.76 -31.83 -22.61
N ASN A 4 1.08 -32.47 -21.65
CA ASN A 4 -0.13 -31.93 -21.03
C ASN A 4 0.20 -30.80 -20.04
N LYS A 5 1.32 -30.90 -19.32
CA LYS A 5 1.80 -29.84 -18.40
C LYS A 5 2.19 -28.56 -19.13
N ILE A 6 2.85 -28.68 -20.30
CA ILE A 6 3.21 -27.52 -21.16
C ILE A 6 1.95 -26.84 -21.71
N ILE A 7 0.95 -27.62 -22.15
CA ILE A 7 -0.32 -27.07 -22.63
C ILE A 7 -1.06 -26.35 -21.50
N CYS A 8 -1.12 -26.91 -20.29
CA CYS A 8 -1.71 -26.24 -19.12
C CYS A 8 -0.98 -24.93 -18.78
N LEU A 9 0.35 -24.92 -18.75
CA LEU A 9 1.13 -23.71 -18.47
C LEU A 9 0.91 -22.61 -19.52
N VAL A 10 0.92 -22.97 -20.81
CA VAL A 10 0.64 -22.03 -21.90
C VAL A 10 -0.79 -21.49 -21.78
N VAL A 11 -1.76 -22.34 -21.47
CA VAL A 11 -3.15 -21.92 -21.25
C VAL A 11 -3.28 -20.99 -20.04
N CYS A 12 -2.58 -21.25 -18.92
CA CYS A 12 -2.59 -20.38 -17.75
C CYS A 12 -1.90 -19.04 -18.01
N ILE A 13 -0.77 -19.01 -18.73
CA ILE A 13 -0.09 -17.77 -19.13
C ILE A 13 -0.95 -16.95 -20.09
N CYS A 14 -1.63 -17.63 -21.02
CA CYS A 14 -2.64 -16.98 -21.87
C CYS A 14 -3.78 -16.43 -21.01
N MET A 15 -4.30 -17.16 -20.02
CA MET A 15 -5.37 -16.68 -19.14
C MET A 15 -4.97 -15.47 -18.28
N ILE A 16 -3.70 -15.34 -17.89
CA ILE A 16 -3.18 -14.14 -17.19
C ILE A 16 -3.19 -12.92 -18.13
N GLY A 17 -2.80 -13.11 -19.41
CA GLY A 17 -2.72 -12.02 -20.40
C GLY A 17 -4.01 -11.74 -21.19
N THR A 18 -5.02 -12.62 -21.14
CA THR A 18 -6.29 -12.46 -21.87
C THR A 18 -7.44 -11.92 -21.02
N GLN A 19 -7.21 -11.50 -19.77
CA GLN A 19 -8.17 -10.64 -19.07
C GLN A 19 -8.10 -9.18 -19.55
N ALA A 20 -7.78 -8.99 -20.84
CA ALA A 20 -8.07 -7.77 -21.56
C ALA A 20 -9.59 -7.58 -21.57
N TYR A 21 -10.09 -6.82 -20.60
CA TYR A 21 -11.45 -6.33 -20.49
C TYR A 21 -12.51 -7.41 -20.81
N ALA A 22 -12.57 -8.45 -19.98
CA ALA A 22 -13.91 -8.81 -19.56
C ALA A 22 -14.37 -7.60 -18.74
N SER A 23 -15.18 -6.74 -19.37
CA SER A 23 -16.13 -5.88 -18.66
C SER A 23 -16.82 -6.78 -17.65
N SER A 24 -16.27 -6.87 -16.43
CA SER A 24 -16.91 -7.62 -15.36
C SER A 24 -18.27 -7.00 -15.21
N ASP A 25 -19.29 -7.85 -15.22
CA ASP A 25 -20.65 -7.52 -14.85
C ASP A 25 -20.64 -6.39 -13.83
N THR A 26 -21.26 -5.26 -14.18
CA THR A 26 -21.44 -4.06 -13.37
C THR A 26 -21.47 -4.41 -11.89
N VAL A 27 -20.33 -4.27 -11.20
CA VAL A 27 -20.23 -4.47 -9.76
C VAL A 27 -21.13 -3.41 -9.15
N LYS A 28 -22.21 -3.82 -8.49
CA LYS A 28 -23.18 -2.88 -7.95
C LYS A 28 -22.59 -2.23 -6.70
N THR A 29 -22.80 -0.92 -6.52
CA THR A 29 -22.43 -0.19 -5.31
C THR A 29 -22.92 -0.90 -4.03
N GLU A 30 -24.10 -1.51 -4.10
CA GLU A 30 -24.71 -2.28 -3.02
C GLU A 30 -23.86 -3.48 -2.57
N ASP A 31 -23.18 -4.16 -3.50
CA ASP A 31 -22.35 -5.33 -3.20
C ASP A 31 -21.05 -4.91 -2.48
N ILE A 32 -20.37 -3.86 -2.98
CA ILE A 32 -19.13 -3.34 -2.35
C ILE A 32 -19.44 -2.79 -0.96
N LYS A 33 -20.48 -1.94 -0.84
CA LYS A 33 -20.92 -1.37 0.42
C LYS A 33 -21.21 -2.46 1.46
N SER A 34 -22.03 -3.46 1.13
CA SER A 34 -22.39 -4.53 2.05
C SER A 34 -21.18 -5.36 2.48
N ASN A 35 -20.24 -5.61 1.57
CA ASN A 35 -19.00 -6.30 1.89
C ASN A 35 -18.15 -5.52 2.89
N LEU A 36 -17.97 -4.21 2.68
CA LEU A 36 -17.22 -3.34 3.60
C LEU A 36 -17.87 -3.28 5.00
N GLU A 37 -19.19 -3.09 5.05
CA GLU A 37 -19.94 -3.07 6.32
C GLU A 37 -19.77 -4.37 7.10
N LYS A 38 -19.80 -5.51 6.41
CA LYS A 38 -19.60 -6.82 7.03
C LYS A 38 -18.13 -7.03 7.46
N MET A 39 -17.18 -6.68 6.61
CA MET A 39 -15.75 -6.90 6.83
C MET A 39 -15.23 -6.07 7.99
N TYR A 40 -15.57 -4.78 8.00
CA TYR A 40 -15.05 -3.80 8.96
C TYR A 40 -16.00 -3.53 10.12
N GLY A 41 -17.24 -4.03 10.08
CA GLY A 41 -18.22 -3.85 11.14
C GLY A 41 -18.79 -2.43 11.25
N ILE A 42 -18.63 -1.63 10.19
CA ILE A 42 -19.12 -0.26 10.04
C ILE A 42 -20.51 -0.22 9.41
N ASN A 43 -21.18 0.92 9.50
CA ASN A 43 -22.40 1.24 8.73
C ASN A 43 -22.11 2.42 7.79
N ILE A 44 -22.26 2.23 6.48
CA ILE A 44 -21.96 3.28 5.50
C ILE A 44 -23.25 4.06 5.20
N VAL A 45 -23.24 5.35 5.51
CA VAL A 45 -24.37 6.27 5.33
C VAL A 45 -24.06 7.20 4.17
N ILE A 46 -24.89 7.12 3.13
CA ILE A 46 -24.85 7.98 1.94
C ILE A 46 -26.26 8.50 1.63
N PRO A 47 -26.40 9.69 1.00
CA PRO A 47 -27.70 10.23 0.62
C PRO A 47 -28.47 9.28 -0.34
N GLU A 48 -29.69 8.86 0.05
CA GLU A 48 -30.48 7.80 -0.64
C GLU A 48 -30.77 8.05 -2.13
N TYR A 49 -30.79 9.31 -2.57
CA TYR A 49 -31.13 9.69 -3.95
C TYR A 49 -29.93 9.66 -4.91
N GLU A 50 -28.73 9.34 -4.43
CA GLU A 50 -27.46 9.55 -5.15
C GLU A 50 -26.53 8.32 -5.12
N ASN A 51 -27.04 7.13 -4.79
CA ASN A 51 -26.21 5.92 -4.61
C ASN A 51 -25.28 5.58 -5.78
N SER A 52 -25.64 5.92 -7.02
CA SER A 52 -24.77 5.75 -8.19
C SER A 52 -23.58 6.69 -8.18
N ASP A 53 -23.78 7.91 -7.69
CA ASP A 53 -22.82 9.02 -7.78
C ASP A 53 -21.65 8.80 -6.82
N PHE A 54 -21.85 7.99 -5.76
CA PHE A 54 -20.87 7.68 -4.74
C PHE A 54 -20.09 6.38 -4.97
N LEU A 55 -20.31 5.64 -6.07
CA LEU A 55 -19.60 4.38 -6.32
C LEU A 55 -18.08 4.55 -6.24
N ASP A 56 -17.54 5.59 -6.88
CA ASP A 56 -16.12 5.92 -6.85
C ASP A 56 -15.64 6.23 -5.42
N CYS A 57 -16.44 6.94 -4.62
CA CYS A 57 -16.13 7.20 -3.22
C CYS A 57 -16.08 5.91 -2.38
N ILE A 58 -16.98 4.95 -2.62
CA ILE A 58 -16.97 3.66 -1.91
C ILE A 58 -15.75 2.82 -2.31
N GLN A 59 -15.34 2.85 -3.58
CA GLN A 59 -14.12 2.18 -4.03
C GLN A 59 -12.86 2.84 -3.46
N VAL A 60 -12.84 4.17 -3.36
CA VAL A 60 -11.75 4.89 -2.68
C VAL A 60 -11.72 4.53 -1.20
N LEU A 61 -12.88 4.42 -0.53
CA LEU A 61 -12.96 3.96 0.85
C LEU A 61 -12.38 2.55 1.02
N GLU A 62 -12.82 1.59 0.19
CA GLU A 62 -12.31 0.22 0.20
C GLU A 62 -10.78 0.17 0.08
N ARG A 63 -10.22 0.84 -0.93
CA ARG A 63 -8.77 0.89 -1.17
C ARG A 63 -8.00 1.46 0.02
N ASN A 64 -8.49 2.54 0.63
CA ASN A 64 -7.77 3.18 1.72
C ASN A 64 -7.97 2.47 3.07
N LEU A 65 -9.07 1.75 3.29
CA LEU A 65 -9.21 0.85 4.44
C LEU A 65 -8.23 -0.32 4.35
N ASN A 66 -8.00 -0.85 3.15
CA ASN A 66 -7.05 -1.96 2.90
C ASN A 66 -5.57 -1.59 3.12
N LYS A 67 -5.23 -0.30 3.28
CA LYS A 67 -3.86 0.14 3.60
C LYS A 67 -3.50 -0.15 5.05
N PHE A 68 -4.47 -0.06 5.93
CA PHE A 68 -4.27 -0.32 7.35
C PHE A 68 -4.08 -1.82 7.61
N PRO A 69 -3.38 -2.19 8.70
CA PRO A 69 -3.24 -3.59 9.10
C PRO A 69 -4.58 -4.33 9.13
N GLU A 70 -4.59 -5.55 8.63
CA GLU A 70 -5.80 -6.37 8.58
C GLU A 70 -6.44 -6.47 9.97
N ASN A 71 -7.77 -6.32 10.06
CA ASN A 71 -8.57 -6.36 11.27
C ASN A 71 -8.44 -5.19 12.26
N ILE A 72 -7.49 -4.25 12.11
CA ILE A 72 -7.34 -3.14 13.08
C ILE A 72 -8.66 -2.35 13.24
N ILE A 73 -9.29 -1.98 12.13
CA ILE A 73 -10.56 -1.25 12.13
C ILE A 73 -11.68 -2.10 12.72
N LYS A 74 -11.67 -3.41 12.45
CA LYS A 74 -12.69 -4.35 12.93
C LYS A 74 -12.63 -4.55 14.44
N GLU A 75 -11.43 -4.57 15.02
CA GLU A 75 -11.24 -4.64 16.47
C GLU A 75 -11.85 -3.41 17.17
N ILE A 76 -11.60 -2.22 16.60
CA ILE A 76 -12.16 -0.97 17.12
C ILE A 76 -13.69 -0.99 17.04
N THR A 77 -14.27 -1.35 15.89
CA THR A 77 -15.73 -1.40 15.74
C THR A 77 -16.37 -2.46 16.62
N ASP A 78 -15.71 -3.61 16.85
CA ASP A 78 -16.20 -4.62 17.78
C ASP A 78 -16.13 -4.16 19.23
N TYR A 79 -15.12 -3.39 19.63
CA TYR A 79 -15.06 -2.74 20.93
C TYR A 79 -16.26 -1.81 21.13
N TYR A 80 -16.51 -0.88 20.20
CA TYR A 80 -17.64 0.03 20.28
C TYR A 80 -18.98 -0.70 20.27
N ARG A 81 -19.13 -1.73 19.42
CA ARG A 81 -20.33 -2.56 19.35
C ARG A 81 -20.62 -3.29 20.66
N LYS A 82 -19.60 -3.83 21.34
CA LYS A 82 -19.75 -4.45 22.67
C LYS A 82 -20.25 -3.45 23.71
N ASN A 83 -19.94 -2.17 23.53
CA ASN A 83 -20.41 -1.06 24.36
C ASN A 83 -21.75 -0.45 23.88
N GLY A 84 -22.41 -1.06 22.89
CA GLY A 84 -23.70 -0.60 22.37
C GLY A 84 -23.61 0.61 21.43
N ILE A 85 -22.42 0.94 20.93
CA ILE A 85 -22.18 2.07 20.03
C ILE A 85 -21.98 1.53 18.61
N ALA A 86 -22.67 2.13 17.64
CA ALA A 86 -22.52 1.80 16.22
C ALA A 86 -21.54 2.77 15.56
N THR A 87 -20.56 2.24 14.82
CA THR A 87 -19.61 3.06 14.05
C THR A 87 -20.19 3.33 12.66
N ASN A 88 -20.39 4.61 12.32
CA ASN A 88 -20.89 5.00 11.00
C ASN A 88 -19.78 5.65 10.17
N VAL A 89 -19.72 5.33 8.88
CA VAL A 89 -18.95 6.09 7.88
C VAL A 89 -19.95 6.91 7.07
N ILE A 90 -19.95 8.23 7.29
CA ILE A 90 -20.89 9.16 6.67
C ILE A 90 -20.17 9.86 5.52
N ILE A 91 -20.65 9.65 4.30
CA ILE A 91 -20.06 10.27 3.10
C ILE A 91 -21.04 11.30 2.56
N ASP A 92 -20.66 12.58 2.62
CA ASP A 92 -21.50 13.71 2.26
C ASP A 92 -20.80 14.65 1.26
N LYS A 93 -21.59 15.27 0.37
CA LYS A 93 -21.09 16.28 -0.58
C LYS A 93 -20.62 17.55 0.12
N THR A 94 -19.58 18.19 -0.43
CA THR A 94 -19.18 19.57 -0.17
C THR A 94 -18.89 20.30 -1.48
N GLU A 95 -19.10 21.61 -1.50
CA GLU A 95 -18.72 22.50 -2.60
C GLU A 95 -17.32 23.12 -2.40
N ASN A 96 -16.73 22.98 -1.21
CA ASN A 96 -15.51 23.65 -0.83
C ASN A 96 -14.36 22.65 -0.66
N LEU A 97 -13.32 22.81 -1.49
CA LEU A 97 -12.10 21.99 -1.46
C LEU A 97 -11.47 21.92 -0.06
N LYS A 98 -11.56 22.98 0.75
CA LYS A 98 -10.98 23.01 2.10
C LYS A 98 -11.68 22.07 3.07
N ASP A 99 -12.94 21.72 2.79
CA ASP A 99 -13.73 20.88 3.70
C ASP A 99 -13.35 19.40 3.56
N LEU A 100 -12.62 19.02 2.50
CA LEU A 100 -12.13 17.66 2.28
C LEU A 100 -11.17 17.16 3.37
N PHE A 101 -10.48 18.08 4.02
CA PHE A 101 -9.49 17.80 5.07
C PHE A 101 -9.75 18.67 6.30
N SER A 102 -11.01 19.08 6.50
CA SER A 102 -11.38 20.03 7.55
C SER A 102 -11.45 19.34 8.91
N ASP A 103 -10.59 19.79 9.83
CA ASP A 103 -10.53 19.43 11.27
C ASP A 103 -11.76 19.83 12.09
N ALA A 104 -12.95 19.94 11.51
CA ALA A 104 -14.16 20.25 12.25
C ALA A 104 -14.47 19.05 13.16
N ARG A 105 -13.87 19.06 14.36
CA ARG A 105 -14.02 18.03 15.39
C ARG A 105 -15.51 17.88 15.69
N ILE A 106 -16.12 16.86 15.12
CA ILE A 106 -17.48 16.48 15.49
C ILE A 106 -17.33 15.75 16.83
N GLU A 107 -18.11 16.17 17.83
CA GLU A 107 -18.03 15.63 19.21
C GLU A 107 -18.28 14.12 19.28
N ASP A 108 -18.91 13.54 18.26
CA ASP A 108 -19.09 12.10 18.10
C ASP A 108 -17.90 11.47 17.38
N THR A 109 -16.91 11.05 18.18
CA THR A 109 -15.68 10.38 17.74
C THR A 109 -15.90 8.98 17.17
N THR A 110 -17.12 8.45 17.27
CA THR A 110 -17.47 7.11 16.78
C THR A 110 -17.99 7.11 15.35
N ASN A 111 -18.27 8.29 14.79
CA ASN A 111 -18.60 8.47 13.37
C ASN A 111 -17.38 9.00 12.60
N ILE A 112 -17.17 8.43 11.42
CA ILE A 112 -16.12 8.81 10.47
C ILE A 112 -16.79 9.64 9.37
N TYR A 113 -16.39 10.90 9.22
CA TYR A 113 -17.01 11.83 8.29
C TYR A 113 -16.12 12.07 7.07
N ILE A 114 -16.54 11.59 5.91
CA ILE A 114 -15.79 11.73 4.66
C ILE A 114 -16.52 12.74 3.78
N ARG A 115 -15.84 13.82 3.41
CA ARG A 115 -16.38 14.82 2.49
C ARG A 115 -16.03 14.47 1.04
N ALA A 116 -17.03 14.50 0.17
CA ALA A 116 -16.87 14.27 -1.27
C ALA A 116 -17.10 15.56 -2.05
N LEU A 117 -16.26 15.85 -3.05
CA LEU A 117 -16.52 16.92 -4.01
C LEU A 117 -17.39 16.41 -5.16
N GLU A 118 -18.27 17.26 -5.65
CA GLU A 118 -18.93 17.03 -6.93
C GLU A 118 -17.89 17.11 -8.07
N SER A 119 -17.82 16.09 -8.92
CA SER A 119 -16.86 16.03 -10.02
C SER A 119 -17.27 17.00 -11.12
N SER A 120 -16.35 17.90 -11.50
CA SER A 120 -16.53 18.75 -12.68
C SER A 120 -16.21 18.03 -14.01
N LEU A 121 -15.57 16.85 -13.93
CA LEU A 121 -15.07 16.09 -15.09
C LEU A 121 -16.09 15.09 -15.62
N TYR A 122 -16.94 14.55 -14.75
CA TYR A 122 -18.00 13.60 -15.10
C TYR A 122 -19.29 14.02 -14.39
N SER A 123 -20.31 14.38 -15.17
CA SER A 123 -21.66 14.67 -14.64
C SER A 123 -22.15 13.48 -13.82
N ASP A 124 -22.72 13.74 -12.64
CA ASP A 124 -23.32 12.75 -11.74
C ASP A 124 -22.30 11.80 -11.06
N THR A 125 -21.09 12.29 -10.74
CA THR A 125 -20.11 11.53 -9.94
C THR A 125 -19.51 12.37 -8.82
N CYS A 126 -19.21 11.72 -7.70
CA CYS A 126 -18.54 12.32 -6.55
C CYS A 126 -17.11 11.82 -6.42
N PHE A 127 -16.21 12.70 -5.99
CA PHE A 127 -14.80 12.40 -5.78
C PHE A 127 -14.40 12.61 -4.32
N VAL A 128 -13.70 11.63 -3.76
CA VAL A 128 -13.06 11.70 -2.44
C VAL A 128 -11.55 11.52 -2.62
N PRO A 129 -10.69 12.40 -2.07
CA PRO A 129 -9.27 12.14 -2.00
C PRO A 129 -8.97 10.94 -1.09
N GLY A 130 -8.17 9.99 -1.54
CA GLY A 130 -7.75 8.87 -0.69
C GLY A 130 -7.05 9.32 0.59
N GLU A 131 -6.25 10.39 0.54
CA GLU A 131 -5.60 10.96 1.72
C GLU A 131 -6.60 11.48 2.76
N ALA A 132 -7.74 12.01 2.34
CA ALA A 132 -8.78 12.47 3.26
C ALA A 132 -9.38 11.26 4.01
N VAL A 133 -9.58 10.14 3.31
CA VAL A 133 -10.02 8.90 3.97
C VAL A 133 -9.00 8.43 5.00
N ILE A 134 -7.72 8.36 4.64
CA ILE A 134 -6.67 7.91 5.57
C ILE A 134 -6.57 8.85 6.79
N HIS A 135 -6.73 10.17 6.58
CA HIS A 135 -6.76 11.14 7.66
C HIS A 135 -7.86 10.84 8.69
N GLU A 136 -9.10 10.69 8.23
CA GLU A 136 -10.25 10.42 9.11
C GLU A 136 -10.14 9.05 9.80
N ILE A 137 -9.63 8.03 9.10
CA ILE A 137 -9.37 6.73 9.72
C ILE A 137 -8.23 6.80 10.73
N GLY A 138 -7.18 7.59 10.48
CA GLY A 138 -6.11 7.84 11.43
C GLY A 138 -6.61 8.51 12.71
N TYR A 139 -7.53 9.47 12.58
CA TYR A 139 -8.22 10.08 13.71
C TYR A 139 -9.08 9.07 14.48
N PHE A 140 -9.84 8.22 13.79
CA PHE A 140 -10.64 7.16 14.40
C PHE A 140 -9.80 6.18 15.22
N ILE A 141 -8.65 5.72 14.69
CA ILE A 141 -7.70 4.87 15.41
C ILE A 141 -7.13 5.60 16.62
N SER A 142 -6.73 6.86 16.45
CA SER A 142 -6.20 7.69 17.55
C SER A 142 -7.20 7.82 18.69
N ASN A 143 -8.46 8.13 18.40
CA ASN A 143 -9.52 8.25 19.42
C ASN A 143 -9.73 6.95 20.19
N TYR A 144 -9.81 5.81 19.49
CA TYR A 144 -9.92 4.51 20.14
C TYR A 144 -8.77 4.25 21.10
N LEU A 145 -7.54 4.56 20.67
CA LEU A 145 -6.40 4.41 21.55
C LEU A 145 -6.58 5.31 22.78
N PHE A 146 -6.93 6.59 22.62
CA PHE A 146 -7.14 7.54 23.74
C PHE A 146 -8.18 7.08 24.76
N GLU A 147 -9.17 6.29 24.33
CA GLU A 147 -10.16 5.69 25.23
C GLU A 147 -9.65 4.44 25.96
N THR A 148 -8.72 3.69 25.38
CA THR A 148 -8.34 2.33 25.83
C THR A 148 -6.96 2.24 26.44
N TYR A 149 -6.06 3.18 26.16
CA TYR A 149 -4.67 3.17 26.59
C TYR A 149 -4.31 4.36 27.49
N ASP A 150 -3.50 4.12 28.52
CA ASP A 150 -2.95 5.20 29.35
C ASP A 150 -1.79 5.90 28.65
N PHE A 151 -2.10 7.03 28.01
CA PHE A 151 -1.12 7.86 27.30
C PHE A 151 -0.13 8.60 28.17
N GLY A 152 -0.24 8.58 29.51
CA GLY A 152 0.65 9.34 30.39
C GLY A 152 2.13 9.06 30.12
N GLN A 153 2.48 7.79 29.90
CA GLN A 153 3.85 7.39 29.56
C GLN A 153 4.23 7.79 28.13
N LEU A 154 3.36 7.56 27.15
CA LEU A 154 3.66 7.88 25.74
C LEU A 154 3.85 9.39 25.55
N LYS A 155 2.97 10.20 26.14
CA LYS A 155 3.05 11.65 26.14
C LYS A 155 4.36 12.14 26.75
N THR A 156 4.78 11.55 27.88
CA THR A 156 6.05 11.89 28.52
C THR A 156 7.25 11.60 27.60
N GLU A 157 7.24 10.47 26.89
CA GLU A 157 8.31 10.14 25.93
C GLU A 157 8.30 11.06 24.70
N PHE A 158 7.11 11.43 24.19
CA PHE A 158 6.98 12.40 23.10
C PHE A 158 7.48 13.79 23.51
N GLU A 159 7.11 14.28 24.70
CA GLU A 159 7.59 15.55 25.23
C GLU A 159 9.11 15.58 25.40
N LYS A 160 9.74 14.46 25.81
CA LYS A 160 11.21 14.32 25.82
C LYS A 160 11.79 14.41 24.41
N LEU A 161 11.18 13.71 23.45
CA LEU A 161 11.60 13.73 22.04
C LEU A 161 11.41 15.10 21.39
N ASN A 162 10.49 15.92 21.89
CA ASN A 162 10.26 17.28 21.41
C ASN A 162 11.40 18.25 21.75
N LYS A 163 12.40 17.86 22.56
CA LYS A 163 13.61 18.66 22.83
C LYS A 163 13.34 20.12 23.23
N GLY A 164 12.26 20.36 23.96
CA GLY A 164 11.88 21.69 24.45
C GLY A 164 10.95 22.48 23.52
N TYR A 165 10.65 21.99 22.32
CA TYR A 165 9.57 22.52 21.49
C TYR A 165 8.22 22.13 22.12
N LYS A 166 7.37 23.13 22.42
CA LYS A 166 6.09 22.91 23.11
C LYS A 166 4.95 22.82 22.10
N TYR A 167 3.96 21.98 22.42
CA TYR A 167 2.68 22.01 21.72
C TYR A 167 2.03 23.41 21.79
N GLY A 168 1.28 23.76 20.75
CA GLY A 168 0.66 25.06 20.55
C GLY A 168 1.59 26.13 19.98
N THR A 169 2.83 25.79 19.61
CA THR A 169 3.79 26.73 19.01
C THR A 169 4.31 26.21 17.67
N TRP A 170 4.59 27.13 16.74
CA TRP A 170 5.12 26.77 15.43
C TRP A 170 6.23 27.73 14.98
N SER A 171 7.33 27.16 14.50
CA SER A 171 8.42 27.85 13.79
C SER A 171 8.98 26.94 12.71
N SER A 172 9.77 27.48 11.78
CA SER A 172 10.41 26.70 10.73
C SER A 172 11.31 25.56 11.21
N GLU A 173 11.80 25.62 12.46
CA GLU A 173 12.64 24.54 13.02
C GLU A 173 11.81 23.34 13.51
N HIS A 174 10.49 23.52 13.70
CA HIS A 174 9.57 22.50 14.21
C HIS A 174 9.35 21.36 13.21
N SER A 175 9.58 21.57 11.92
CA SER A 175 9.44 20.52 10.88
C SER A 175 10.43 19.35 11.04
N ASN A 176 11.48 19.52 11.87
CA ASN A 176 12.37 18.41 12.23
C ASN A 176 11.82 17.53 13.38
N ILE A 177 10.76 17.99 14.04
CA ILE A 177 10.21 17.43 15.28
C ILE A 177 8.79 16.92 15.08
N PHE A 178 7.98 17.69 14.36
CA PHE A 178 6.57 17.47 14.07
C PHE A 178 6.42 17.30 12.56
N VAL A 179 5.55 16.38 12.15
CA VAL A 179 5.31 16.11 10.73
C VAL A 179 4.60 17.29 10.07
N SER A 180 3.64 17.92 10.74
CA SER A 180 2.94 19.08 10.22
C SER A 180 2.80 20.20 11.27
N LYS A 181 2.33 21.37 10.81
CA LYS A 181 1.90 22.44 11.73
C LYS A 181 0.73 22.01 12.61
N HIS A 182 -0.16 21.18 12.09
CA HIS A 182 -1.29 20.64 12.85
C HIS A 182 -0.80 19.75 13.99
N SER A 183 0.17 18.87 13.74
CA SER A 183 0.78 17.99 14.75
C SER A 183 1.45 18.76 15.90
N ALA A 184 1.90 19.99 15.64
CA ALA A 184 2.47 20.83 16.70
C ALA A 184 1.42 21.46 17.62
N THR A 185 0.12 21.30 17.35
CA THR A 185 -0.98 21.93 18.10
C THR A 185 -1.21 21.24 19.44
N SER A 186 -1.31 19.91 19.45
CA SER A 186 -1.52 19.11 20.65
C SER A 186 -0.90 17.73 20.50
N PHE A 187 -0.82 16.98 21.61
CA PHE A 187 -0.31 15.62 21.59
C PHE A 187 -1.26 14.70 20.82
N GLU A 188 -2.56 14.92 20.99
CA GLU A 188 -3.66 14.23 20.34
C GLU A 188 -3.58 14.38 18.81
N ASP A 189 -3.39 15.62 18.34
CA ASP A 189 -3.22 15.93 16.91
C ASP A 189 -1.92 15.31 16.36
N GLU A 190 -0.86 15.23 17.17
CA GLU A 190 0.37 14.57 16.73
C GLU A 190 0.19 13.06 16.54
N ILE A 191 -0.56 12.38 17.42
CA ILE A 191 -0.82 10.95 17.27
C ILE A 191 -1.62 10.67 16.00
N SER A 192 -2.71 11.41 15.76
CA SER A 192 -3.53 11.23 14.55
C SER A 192 -2.73 11.52 13.27
N ASP A 193 -1.96 12.61 13.26
CA ASP A 193 -1.14 12.97 12.11
C ASP A 193 -0.07 11.91 11.84
N LEU A 194 0.61 11.39 12.87
CA LEU A 194 1.63 10.35 12.67
C LEU A 194 1.05 9.06 12.08
N ILE A 195 -0.14 8.64 12.50
CA ILE A 195 -0.85 7.49 11.89
C ILE A 195 -1.13 7.80 10.42
N TRP A 196 -1.75 8.95 10.15
CA TRP A 196 -2.11 9.36 8.80
C TRP A 196 -0.90 9.42 7.86
N TYR A 197 0.17 10.10 8.26
CA TYR A 197 1.37 10.27 7.44
C TYR A 197 2.14 8.96 7.26
N ALA A 198 2.15 8.08 8.25
CA ALA A 198 2.81 6.78 8.13
C ALA A 198 2.14 5.89 7.07
N GLU A 199 0.81 5.94 6.97
CA GLU A 199 0.03 5.19 5.99
C GLU A 199 0.01 5.84 4.59
N ALA A 200 -0.13 7.17 4.54
CA ALA A 200 -0.26 7.89 3.27
C ALA A 200 1.08 8.18 2.59
N HIS A 201 2.14 8.45 3.37
CA HIS A 201 3.42 8.97 2.87
C HIS A 201 4.66 8.34 3.53
N PRO A 202 4.78 6.99 3.60
CA PRO A 202 5.91 6.34 4.26
C PRO A 202 7.26 6.73 3.64
N SER A 203 7.33 6.87 2.30
CA SER A 203 8.56 7.28 1.61
C SER A 203 9.02 8.70 1.93
N VAL A 204 8.09 9.63 2.16
CA VAL A 204 8.43 11.02 2.50
C VAL A 204 8.93 11.09 3.93
N LEU A 205 8.24 10.42 4.86
CA LEU A 205 8.68 10.33 6.26
C LEU A 205 10.08 9.73 6.32
N ARG A 206 10.28 8.56 5.70
CA ARG A 206 11.57 7.89 5.65
C ARG A 206 12.70 8.80 5.17
N ASN A 207 12.45 9.64 4.17
CA ASN A 207 13.47 10.49 3.57
C ASN A 207 13.54 11.91 4.15
N ILE A 208 12.78 12.24 5.20
CA ILE A 208 12.66 13.61 5.75
C ILE A 208 14.01 14.25 6.15
N LYS A 209 15.01 13.42 6.48
CA LYS A 209 16.38 13.85 6.79
C LYS A 209 17.41 13.22 5.85
N GLY A 210 17.10 13.14 4.56
CA GLY A 210 17.99 12.55 3.55
C GLY A 210 18.28 11.06 3.81
N GLY A 211 17.33 10.34 4.40
CA GLY A 211 17.47 8.93 4.78
C GLY A 211 18.15 8.68 6.13
N ASP A 212 18.51 9.72 6.89
CA ASP A 212 19.00 9.55 8.26
C ASP A 212 17.86 9.41 9.28
N THR A 213 18.15 8.78 10.42
CA THR A 213 17.18 8.71 11.53
C THR A 213 16.87 10.10 12.11
N ALA A 214 15.60 10.52 12.00
CA ALA A 214 15.04 11.74 12.59
C ALA A 214 14.29 11.46 13.90
N ILE A 215 13.83 12.52 14.56
CA ILE A 215 13.02 12.43 15.78
C ILE A 215 11.64 11.83 15.47
N ILE A 216 11.04 12.23 14.36
CA ILE A 216 9.77 11.70 13.86
C ILE A 216 9.82 10.17 13.75
N HIS A 217 10.90 9.60 13.21
CA HIS A 217 11.06 8.13 13.13
C HIS A 217 11.06 7.44 14.50
N LYS A 218 11.60 8.10 15.53
CA LYS A 218 11.57 7.56 16.91
C LYS A 218 10.14 7.59 17.46
N LYS A 219 9.37 8.64 17.16
CA LYS A 219 7.96 8.76 17.55
C LYS A 219 7.10 7.69 16.86
N ILE A 220 7.30 7.49 15.55
CA ILE A 220 6.62 6.42 14.78
C ILE A 220 6.90 5.05 15.39
N LYS A 221 8.17 4.74 15.72
CA LYS A 221 8.53 3.47 16.38
C LYS A 221 7.87 3.29 17.74
N LEU A 222 7.83 4.35 18.56
CA LEU A 222 7.14 4.32 19.85
C LEU A 222 5.64 4.09 19.67
N LEU A 223 5.01 4.80 18.74
CA LEU A 223 3.58 4.65 18.46
C LEU A 223 3.25 3.25 17.93
N ALA A 224 4.02 2.72 16.97
CA ALA A 224 3.87 1.36 16.48
C ALA A 224 3.96 0.31 17.62
N SER A 225 4.88 0.52 18.57
CA SER A 225 5.01 -0.35 19.75
C SER A 225 3.78 -0.26 20.68
N VAL A 226 3.14 0.90 20.77
CA VAL A 226 1.88 1.06 21.52
C VAL A 226 0.75 0.37 20.78
N LEU A 227 0.66 0.49 19.46
CA LEU A 227 -0.34 -0.22 18.67
C LEU A 227 -0.20 -1.75 18.80
N GLU A 228 1.03 -2.29 18.73
CA GLU A 228 1.31 -3.71 18.98
C GLU A 228 0.86 -4.19 20.38
N GLN A 229 0.87 -3.32 21.39
CA GLN A 229 0.41 -3.67 22.75
C GLN A 229 -1.11 -3.60 22.92
N ASN A 230 -1.82 -2.88 22.05
CA ASN A 230 -3.26 -2.57 22.20
C ASN A 230 -4.15 -3.26 21.18
N PHE A 231 -3.58 -3.85 20.12
CA PHE A 231 -4.31 -4.54 19.07
C PHE A 231 -3.85 -6.00 18.95
N GLU A 232 -4.81 -6.91 18.82
CA GLU A 232 -4.53 -8.35 18.63
C GLU A 232 -4.02 -8.65 17.21
N SER A 233 -4.43 -7.84 16.23
CA SER A 233 -3.99 -7.93 14.82
C SER A 233 -2.58 -7.42 14.55
N ILE A 234 -1.98 -6.71 15.50
CA ILE A 234 -0.68 -6.07 15.30
C ILE A 234 0.37 -6.85 16.08
N SER A 235 1.38 -7.29 15.35
CA SER A 235 2.53 -8.00 15.89
C SER A 235 3.81 -7.53 15.22
N GLN A 236 4.95 -7.97 15.74
CA GLN A 236 6.24 -7.79 15.07
C GLN A 236 6.21 -8.26 13.59
N GLU A 237 5.48 -9.33 13.26
CA GLU A 237 5.36 -9.85 11.89
C GLU A 237 4.52 -8.93 10.99
N THR A 238 3.64 -8.12 11.56
CA THR A 238 2.85 -7.12 10.81
C THR A 238 3.74 -6.00 10.24
N LYS A 239 4.95 -5.80 10.80
CA LYS A 239 5.94 -4.81 10.34
C LYS A 239 5.39 -3.37 10.22
N LEU A 240 4.49 -3.02 11.14
CA LEU A 240 3.76 -1.76 11.13
C LEU A 240 4.69 -0.54 10.97
N TRP A 241 4.49 0.21 9.90
CA TRP A 241 5.20 1.46 9.54
C TRP A 241 6.72 1.37 9.51
N ILE A 242 7.30 0.18 9.40
CA ILE A 242 8.76 0.07 9.29
C ILE A 242 9.25 0.71 7.99
N ASP A 243 8.43 0.73 6.95
CA ASP A 243 8.64 1.44 5.67
C ASP A 243 8.66 2.96 5.81
N ALA A 244 8.05 3.54 6.85
CA ALA A 244 8.14 4.98 7.14
C ALA A 244 9.45 5.37 7.86
N VAL A 245 10.32 4.40 8.16
CA VAL A 245 11.58 4.60 8.87
C VAL A 245 12.76 4.22 7.97
N PRO A 246 13.91 4.93 8.01
CA PRO A 246 15.10 4.52 7.28
C PRO A 246 15.62 3.16 7.72
N GLN A 247 15.84 2.31 6.73
CA GLN A 247 16.40 0.98 6.91
C GLN A 247 17.76 0.88 6.21
N GLN A 248 18.49 -0.17 6.52
CA GLN A 248 19.71 -0.55 5.80
C GLN A 248 19.50 -1.94 5.21
N PRO A 249 20.06 -2.24 4.03
CA PRO A 249 19.91 -3.56 3.46
C PRO A 249 20.69 -4.58 4.29
N ASP A 250 20.18 -5.80 4.36
CA ASP A 250 20.94 -6.89 4.95
C ASP A 250 22.23 -7.16 4.18
N ASN A 251 23.23 -7.70 4.88
CA ASN A 251 24.55 -8.00 4.29
C ASN A 251 24.46 -8.89 3.04
N TRP A 252 23.49 -9.82 3.00
CA TRP A 252 23.30 -10.73 1.86
C TRP A 252 22.67 -10.04 0.64
N ALA A 253 21.95 -8.92 0.83
CA ALA A 253 21.27 -8.19 -0.24
C ALA A 253 22.08 -6.97 -0.73
N LYS A 254 22.99 -6.47 0.11
CA LYS A 254 23.70 -5.19 -0.07
C LYS A 254 24.36 -5.03 -1.43
N ASP A 255 25.10 -6.03 -1.91
CA ASP A 255 25.85 -5.90 -3.16
C ASP A 255 24.93 -5.79 -4.38
N THR A 256 23.87 -6.59 -4.41
CA THR A 256 22.86 -6.54 -5.47
C THR A 256 22.09 -5.23 -5.45
N ILE A 257 21.70 -4.72 -4.27
CA ILE A 257 21.01 -3.43 -4.15
C ILE A 257 21.91 -2.29 -4.64
N ASN A 258 23.20 -2.31 -4.27
CA ASN A 258 24.18 -1.34 -4.78
C ASN A 258 24.33 -1.42 -6.31
N GLU A 259 24.27 -2.61 -6.89
CA GLU A 259 24.30 -2.79 -8.35
C GLU A 259 23.04 -2.22 -9.01
N MET A 260 21.85 -2.52 -8.47
CA MET A 260 20.59 -1.97 -8.97
C MET A 260 20.56 -0.44 -8.92
N GLN A 261 21.08 0.17 -7.85
CA GLN A 261 21.22 1.64 -7.74
C GLN A 261 22.13 2.20 -8.84
N LYS A 262 23.29 1.58 -9.08
CA LYS A 262 24.23 1.99 -10.14
C LYS A 262 23.61 1.91 -11.53
N LEU A 263 22.74 0.93 -11.75
CA LEU A 263 21.99 0.75 -13.00
C LEU A 263 20.71 1.62 -13.08
N SER A 264 20.44 2.43 -12.05
CA SER A 264 19.21 3.23 -11.92
C SER A 264 17.93 2.39 -12.02
N LEU A 265 17.97 1.15 -11.52
CA LEU A 265 16.82 0.24 -11.48
C LEU A 265 15.93 0.47 -10.25
N LEU A 266 16.46 1.12 -9.21
CA LEU A 266 15.73 1.52 -8.01
C LEU A 266 15.44 3.03 -8.05
N PRO A 267 14.18 3.43 -8.27
CA PRO A 267 13.74 4.81 -8.07
C PRO A 267 14.02 5.31 -6.64
N GLU A 268 14.12 6.64 -6.48
CA GLU A 268 14.53 7.27 -5.23
C GLU A 268 13.55 6.97 -4.08
N GLU A 269 12.25 6.91 -4.39
CA GLU A 269 11.18 6.61 -3.45
C GLU A 269 11.25 5.19 -2.85
N PHE A 270 12.10 4.32 -3.40
CA PHE A 270 12.38 2.97 -2.87
C PHE A 270 13.73 2.88 -2.16
N THR A 271 14.48 3.97 -2.08
CA THR A 271 15.71 4.02 -1.29
C THR A 271 15.35 4.00 0.20
N GLY A 272 16.08 3.19 0.97
CA GLY A 272 15.93 3.08 2.42
C GLY A 272 14.81 2.14 2.89
N VAL A 273 14.08 1.46 2.00
CA VAL A 273 13.07 0.45 2.36
C VAL A 273 13.51 -0.95 1.88
N TYR A 274 13.60 -1.90 2.81
CA TYR A 274 14.23 -3.20 2.59
C TYR A 274 13.48 -4.34 3.29
N GLU A 275 13.20 -4.21 4.58
CA GLU A 275 12.61 -5.24 5.44
C GLU A 275 11.08 -5.28 5.38
N SER A 276 10.42 -4.18 5.00
CA SER A 276 8.96 -4.13 4.84
C SER A 276 8.50 -5.09 3.74
N TYR A 277 7.27 -5.60 3.85
CA TYR A 277 6.68 -6.36 2.76
C TYR A 277 6.39 -5.47 1.56
N ILE A 278 6.66 -5.99 0.36
CA ILE A 278 6.40 -5.25 -0.86
C ILE A 278 4.89 -5.26 -1.16
N VAL A 279 4.35 -4.08 -1.33
CA VAL A 279 2.98 -3.86 -1.79
C VAL A 279 2.91 -4.10 -3.30
N ARG A 280 1.80 -4.67 -3.76
CA ARG A 280 1.58 -5.01 -5.18
C ARG A 280 1.74 -3.80 -6.10
N GLU A 281 1.25 -2.64 -5.70
CA GLU A 281 1.46 -1.38 -6.43
C GLU A 281 2.95 -1.10 -6.68
N ASP A 282 3.77 -1.19 -5.63
CA ASP A 282 5.18 -0.86 -5.69
C ASP A 282 6.01 -1.92 -6.43
N PHE A 283 5.61 -3.19 -6.35
CA PHE A 283 6.15 -4.23 -7.21
C PHE A 283 6.03 -3.88 -8.69
N TYR A 284 4.83 -3.49 -9.14
CA TYR A 284 4.60 -3.16 -10.55
C TYR A 284 5.30 -1.86 -10.97
N LYS A 285 5.45 -0.87 -10.07
CA LYS A 285 6.29 0.32 -10.33
C LYS A 285 7.75 -0.06 -10.58
N LEU A 286 8.32 -0.92 -9.73
CA LEU A 286 9.71 -1.38 -9.85
C LEU A 286 9.93 -2.17 -11.13
N VAL A 287 9.04 -3.11 -11.44
CA VAL A 287 9.06 -3.89 -12.69
C VAL A 287 8.97 -2.98 -13.91
N THR A 288 8.09 -1.98 -13.86
CA THR A 288 7.93 -1.02 -14.95
C THR A 288 9.24 -0.26 -15.18
N ASN A 289 9.82 0.36 -14.14
CA ASN A 289 11.11 1.05 -14.25
C ASN A 289 12.21 0.12 -14.80
N LEU A 290 12.29 -1.11 -14.29
CA LEU A 290 13.22 -2.12 -14.77
C LEU A 290 13.07 -2.38 -16.27
N LEU A 291 11.85 -2.55 -16.76
CA LEU A 291 11.57 -2.78 -18.18
C LEU A 291 11.89 -1.55 -19.04
N HIS A 292 11.57 -0.33 -18.60
CA HIS A 292 11.98 0.89 -19.31
C HIS A 292 13.51 0.97 -19.44
N LYS A 293 14.25 0.65 -18.38
CA LYS A 293 15.73 0.61 -18.42
C LYS A 293 16.28 -0.51 -19.29
N LYS A 294 15.62 -1.66 -19.33
CA LYS A 294 16.08 -2.85 -20.07
C LYS A 294 15.82 -2.76 -21.57
N ILE A 295 14.57 -2.50 -21.97
CA ILE A 295 14.13 -2.60 -23.37
C ILE A 295 13.83 -1.25 -24.00
N GLY A 296 13.73 -0.18 -23.21
CA GLY A 296 13.43 1.18 -23.67
C GLY A 296 11.94 1.40 -23.98
N GLU A 297 11.53 2.67 -23.87
CA GLU A 297 10.15 3.16 -24.02
C GLU A 297 9.40 2.60 -25.25
N LYS A 298 10.08 2.61 -26.41
CA LYS A 298 9.48 2.17 -27.68
C LYS A 298 9.13 0.68 -27.66
N ASN A 299 10.00 -0.16 -27.11
CA ASN A 299 9.75 -1.59 -27.04
C ASN A 299 8.77 -1.90 -25.90
N PHE A 300 8.83 -1.16 -24.80
CA PHE A 300 7.88 -1.27 -23.72
C PHE A 300 6.44 -1.09 -24.24
N LYS A 301 6.17 0.01 -24.95
CA LYS A 301 4.87 0.26 -25.58
C LYS A 301 4.44 -0.81 -26.57
N LYS A 302 5.39 -1.44 -27.25
CA LYS A 302 5.13 -2.53 -28.21
C LYS A 302 4.71 -3.82 -27.51
N TYR A 303 5.33 -4.16 -26.38
CA TYR A 303 5.09 -5.42 -25.68
C TYR A 303 3.96 -5.35 -24.65
N PHE A 304 3.71 -4.16 -24.08
CA PHE A 304 2.87 -3.99 -22.89
C PHE A 304 1.83 -2.84 -22.98
N GLY A 305 1.69 -2.21 -24.15
CA GLY A 305 0.66 -1.21 -24.39
C GLY A 305 0.95 0.19 -23.83
N GLN A 306 -0.10 1.00 -23.71
CA GLN A 306 -0.02 2.39 -23.20
C GLN A 306 -0.28 2.46 -21.69
N MET A 307 0.35 3.43 -21.04
CA MET A 307 0.12 3.75 -19.63
C MET A 307 -1.14 4.61 -19.47
N LYS A 308 -1.91 4.35 -18.41
CA LYS A 308 -2.98 5.25 -17.96
C LYS A 308 -2.43 6.27 -16.96
N PHE A 309 -3.11 7.40 -16.88
CA PHE A 309 -2.83 8.49 -15.95
C PHE A 309 -4.06 8.75 -15.10
N GLU A 310 -3.85 8.99 -13.81
CA GLU A 310 -4.87 9.52 -12.90
C GLU A 310 -4.34 10.80 -12.27
N GLU A 311 -5.14 11.86 -12.29
CA GLU A 311 -4.85 13.09 -11.53
C GLU A 311 -5.35 12.89 -10.10
N ARG A 312 -4.53 13.27 -9.10
CA ARG A 312 -4.90 13.14 -7.68
C ARG A 312 -4.61 14.42 -6.91
N LEU A 313 -5.51 14.74 -5.98
CA LEU A 313 -5.26 15.72 -4.92
C LEU A 313 -4.33 15.10 -3.88
N ALA A 314 -3.36 15.88 -3.40
CA ALA A 314 -2.40 15.45 -2.40
C ALA A 314 -2.09 16.56 -1.40
N ILE A 315 -1.55 16.18 -0.24
CA ILE A 315 -1.11 17.07 0.83
C ILE A 315 0.41 17.03 0.93
N ASP A 316 1.01 18.21 1.05
CA ASP A 316 2.41 18.35 1.44
C ASP A 316 2.55 17.85 2.87
N PRO A 317 3.24 16.73 3.11
CA PRO A 317 3.23 16.13 4.42
C PRO A 317 4.05 16.90 5.46
N VAL A 318 4.90 17.82 5.02
CA VAL A 318 5.72 18.66 5.90
C VAL A 318 5.03 19.99 6.17
N ASN A 319 4.41 20.56 5.16
CA ASN A 319 3.81 21.89 5.25
C ASN A 319 2.29 21.89 5.46
N GLY A 320 1.63 20.71 5.40
CA GLY A 320 0.17 20.56 5.52
C GLY A 320 -0.60 21.28 4.43
N LYS A 321 -0.03 21.42 3.23
CA LYS A 321 -0.64 22.18 2.12
C LYS A 321 -1.26 21.24 1.10
N VAL A 322 -2.57 21.36 0.87
CA VAL A 322 -3.25 20.69 -0.23
C VAL A 322 -2.79 21.27 -1.56
N PHE A 323 -2.43 20.41 -2.51
CA PHE A 323 -2.09 20.78 -3.88
C PHE A 323 -2.63 19.78 -4.90
N VAL A 324 -2.81 20.26 -6.13
CA VAL A 324 -3.06 19.44 -7.33
C VAL A 324 -1.70 19.36 -8.03
N ASN A 325 -1.04 18.20 -8.11
CA ASN A 325 0.32 18.13 -8.68
C ASN A 325 0.36 17.40 -10.02
N ASP A 326 0.70 18.13 -11.07
CA ASP A 326 0.82 17.62 -12.44
C ASP A 326 1.99 16.63 -12.65
N GLU A 327 2.97 16.60 -11.72
CA GLU A 327 4.19 15.78 -11.83
C GLU A 327 4.26 14.61 -10.82
N VAL A 328 3.64 14.74 -9.64
CA VAL A 328 3.72 13.73 -8.56
C VAL A 328 2.56 12.72 -8.59
N SER A 329 1.43 13.07 -9.20
CA SER A 329 0.24 12.20 -9.18
C SER A 329 0.15 11.23 -10.36
N ARG A 330 1.07 11.28 -11.34
CA ARG A 330 1.02 10.41 -12.52
C ARG A 330 1.44 8.99 -12.16
N GLN A 331 0.49 8.18 -11.72
CA GLN A 331 0.71 6.74 -11.62
C GLN A 331 0.57 6.13 -13.00
N GLU A 332 1.70 5.79 -13.61
CA GLU A 332 1.76 5.10 -14.89
C GLU A 332 1.66 3.59 -14.69
N TYR A 333 0.55 3.00 -15.12
CA TYR A 333 0.37 1.56 -15.06
C TYR A 333 0.41 0.92 -16.46
N PRO A 334 1.28 -0.05 -16.72
CA PRO A 334 1.20 -0.86 -17.91
C PRO A 334 0.03 -1.84 -17.80
N VAL A 335 -1.11 -1.44 -18.36
CA VAL A 335 -2.39 -2.17 -18.27
C VAL A 335 -2.26 -3.64 -18.68
N GLU A 336 -1.35 -3.99 -19.60
CA GLU A 336 -1.17 -5.38 -20.06
C GLU A 336 -0.27 -6.25 -19.16
N ILE A 337 0.40 -5.66 -18.17
CA ILE A 337 1.21 -6.37 -17.16
C ILE A 337 0.38 -6.64 -15.90
N LEU A 338 -0.64 -5.83 -15.64
CA LEU A 338 -1.49 -5.95 -14.47
C LEU A 338 -2.44 -7.15 -14.61
N ASN A 339 -2.55 -7.93 -13.54
CA ASN A 339 -3.56 -8.98 -13.41
C ASN A 339 -4.81 -8.46 -12.67
N SER A 340 -5.88 -9.25 -12.62
CA SER A 340 -7.10 -8.88 -11.88
C SER A 340 -6.87 -8.66 -10.39
N GLU A 341 -5.93 -9.40 -9.79
CA GLU A 341 -5.52 -9.21 -8.39
C GLU A 341 -4.99 -7.79 -8.13
N PHE A 342 -4.26 -7.19 -9.08
CA PHE A 342 -3.85 -5.79 -8.98
C PHE A 342 -5.02 -4.83 -8.90
N PHE A 343 -6.02 -4.99 -9.77
CA PHE A 343 -7.17 -4.08 -9.78
C PHE A 343 -8.06 -4.24 -8.55
N ASN A 344 -8.08 -5.43 -7.97
CA ASN A 344 -8.88 -5.74 -6.78
C ASN A 344 -8.20 -5.32 -5.47
N ASN A 345 -6.87 -5.43 -5.38
CA ASN A 345 -6.12 -5.14 -4.15
C ASN A 345 -4.69 -4.65 -4.43
N PRO A 346 -4.51 -3.43 -4.96
CA PRO A 346 -3.18 -2.88 -5.23
C PRO A 346 -2.36 -2.62 -3.96
N GLU A 347 -3.03 -2.38 -2.81
CA GLU A 347 -2.41 -2.12 -1.50
C GLU A 347 -1.94 -3.39 -0.78
N GLY A 348 -2.42 -4.57 -1.19
CA GLY A 348 -2.05 -5.85 -0.59
C GLY A 348 -0.59 -6.24 -0.86
N TYR A 349 -0.02 -7.00 0.06
CA TYR A 349 1.34 -7.55 -0.09
C TYR A 349 1.41 -8.63 -1.18
N MET A 350 2.59 -8.78 -1.76
CA MET A 350 2.89 -9.80 -2.77
C MET A 350 3.58 -11.01 -2.14
N THR A 351 3.00 -12.18 -2.36
CA THR A 351 3.62 -13.47 -2.07
C THR A 351 4.71 -13.82 -3.10
N ARG A 352 5.60 -14.75 -2.72
CA ARG A 352 6.63 -15.28 -3.61
C ARG A 352 6.04 -15.89 -4.90
N LEU A 353 4.92 -16.60 -4.79
CA LEU A 353 4.23 -17.19 -5.94
C LEU A 353 3.66 -16.14 -6.88
N GLU A 354 3.04 -15.07 -6.36
CA GLU A 354 2.49 -13.98 -7.17
C GLU A 354 3.58 -13.25 -7.97
N ILE A 355 4.71 -12.91 -7.32
CA ILE A 355 5.85 -12.31 -8.00
C ILE A 355 6.34 -13.21 -9.14
N VAL A 356 6.47 -14.51 -8.88
CA VAL A 356 6.95 -15.48 -9.87
C VAL A 356 6.00 -15.61 -11.06
N LYS A 357 4.68 -15.68 -10.82
CA LYS A 357 3.67 -15.72 -11.88
C LYS A 357 3.75 -14.48 -12.77
N ALA A 358 3.86 -13.29 -12.17
CA ALA A 358 3.99 -12.04 -12.90
C ALA A 358 5.28 -12.00 -13.75
N LEU A 359 6.43 -12.36 -13.19
CA LEU A 359 7.71 -12.35 -13.91
C LEU A 359 7.78 -13.39 -15.03
N ILE A 360 7.15 -14.56 -14.87
CA ILE A 360 7.07 -15.55 -15.95
C ILE A 360 6.22 -15.04 -17.11
N TYR A 361 5.09 -14.41 -16.81
CA TYR A 361 4.27 -13.78 -17.84
C TYR A 361 5.07 -12.71 -18.61
N ILE A 362 5.72 -11.79 -17.89
CA ILE A 362 6.56 -10.74 -18.50
C ILE A 362 7.69 -11.35 -19.32
N GLY A 363 8.43 -12.30 -18.75
CA GLY A 363 9.53 -12.98 -19.44
C GLY A 363 9.05 -13.66 -20.72
N SER A 364 7.88 -14.30 -20.70
CA SER A 364 7.30 -14.94 -21.90
C SER A 364 7.02 -13.93 -23.02
N LYS A 365 6.54 -12.72 -22.69
CA LYS A 365 6.34 -11.63 -23.65
C LYS A 365 7.66 -11.11 -24.23
N LEU A 366 8.74 -11.18 -23.45
CA LEU A 366 10.10 -10.83 -23.88
C LEU A 366 10.83 -11.97 -24.61
N GLY A 367 10.19 -13.15 -24.76
CA GLY A 367 10.76 -14.29 -25.47
C GLY A 367 11.53 -15.28 -24.61
N MET A 368 11.39 -15.22 -23.28
CA MET A 368 11.91 -16.25 -22.37
C MET A 368 11.27 -17.60 -22.68
N ASP A 369 12.08 -18.65 -22.84
CA ASP A 369 11.58 -20.01 -23.05
C ASP A 369 10.91 -20.55 -21.78
N ILE A 370 9.60 -20.74 -21.85
CA ILE A 370 8.73 -21.26 -20.79
C ILE A 370 8.48 -22.78 -20.90
N THR A 371 8.99 -23.44 -21.94
CA THR A 371 8.69 -24.84 -22.23
C THR A 371 9.65 -25.82 -21.57
N ASP A 372 10.86 -25.37 -21.23
CA ASP A 372 11.90 -26.17 -20.61
C ASP A 372 12.17 -25.75 -19.15
N TYR A 373 12.00 -26.70 -18.23
CA TYR A 373 12.31 -26.55 -16.80
C TYR A 373 12.62 -27.89 -16.14
N THR A 374 13.45 -27.83 -15.11
CA THR A 374 13.73 -28.95 -14.21
C THR A 374 12.79 -28.93 -13.02
N THR A 375 12.31 -30.10 -12.61
CA THR A 375 11.54 -30.24 -11.37
C THR A 375 12.52 -30.31 -10.21
N ILE A 376 12.35 -29.44 -9.22
CA ILE A 376 13.15 -29.41 -7.99
C ILE A 376 12.26 -29.93 -6.86
N ASP A 377 12.81 -30.79 -6.01
CA ASP A 377 12.08 -31.43 -4.92
C ASP A 377 12.08 -30.53 -3.67
N PHE A 378 11.25 -29.48 -3.69
CA PHE A 378 10.99 -28.65 -2.51
C PHE A 378 10.01 -29.35 -1.58
N GLN A 379 10.25 -29.29 -0.26
CA GLN A 379 9.42 -29.97 0.74
C GLN A 379 8.00 -29.40 0.83
N ASP A 380 7.86 -28.10 0.57
CA ASP A 380 6.62 -27.32 0.65
C ASP A 380 5.91 -27.16 -0.70
N ILE A 381 6.39 -27.81 -1.78
CA ILE A 381 5.76 -27.70 -3.10
C ILE A 381 4.34 -28.28 -3.15
N THR A 382 4.01 -29.15 -2.19
CA THR A 382 2.67 -29.72 -2.05
C THR A 382 1.63 -28.69 -1.61
N GLU A 383 2.05 -27.57 -1.00
CA GLU A 383 1.20 -26.45 -0.62
C GLU A 383 0.78 -25.58 -1.81
N VAL A 384 1.43 -25.78 -2.97
CA VAL A 384 1.08 -25.12 -4.22
C VAL A 384 0.14 -26.01 -5.03
N GLU A 385 -0.90 -25.41 -5.61
CA GLU A 385 -1.80 -26.10 -6.52
C GLU A 385 -1.04 -26.74 -7.70
N GLU A 386 -1.45 -27.93 -8.14
CA GLU A 386 -0.71 -28.69 -9.16
C GLU A 386 -0.53 -27.88 -10.47
N ILE A 387 -1.51 -27.04 -10.81
CA ILE A 387 -1.49 -26.18 -11.99
C ILE A 387 -0.50 -25.01 -11.87
N GLU A 388 -0.15 -24.59 -10.65
CA GLU A 388 0.74 -23.46 -10.39
C GLU A 388 2.18 -23.88 -10.11
N ARG A 389 2.42 -25.13 -9.70
CA ARG A 389 3.77 -25.70 -9.49
C ARG A 389 4.75 -25.46 -10.66
N PRO A 390 4.33 -25.54 -11.94
CA PRO A 390 5.24 -25.24 -13.05
C PRO A 390 5.86 -23.84 -13.01
N TYR A 391 5.18 -22.83 -12.45
CA TYR A 391 5.73 -21.48 -12.30
C TYR A 391 6.95 -21.49 -11.37
N ILE A 392 6.84 -22.15 -10.22
CA ILE A 392 7.95 -22.29 -9.27
C ILE A 392 9.12 -23.04 -9.88
N TYR A 393 8.86 -24.15 -10.57
CA TYR A 393 9.91 -24.94 -11.22
C TYR A 393 10.62 -24.16 -12.33
N LEU A 394 9.86 -23.44 -13.16
CA LEU A 394 10.42 -22.61 -14.22
C LEU A 394 11.29 -21.50 -13.63
N ALA A 395 10.77 -20.75 -12.65
CA ALA A 395 11.51 -19.67 -12.02
C ALA A 395 12.81 -20.12 -11.35
N SER A 396 12.76 -21.28 -10.68
CA SER A 396 13.94 -21.88 -10.05
C SER A 396 14.94 -22.39 -11.07
N SER A 397 14.46 -23.01 -12.16
CA SER A 397 15.32 -23.50 -13.26
C SER A 397 15.99 -22.37 -14.03
N LYS A 398 15.31 -21.23 -14.20
CA LYS A 398 15.88 -20.02 -14.81
C LYS A 398 16.79 -19.25 -13.84
N GLY A 399 16.69 -19.53 -12.55
CA GLY A 399 17.61 -19.02 -11.52
C GLY A 399 17.24 -17.65 -10.95
N PHE A 400 16.04 -17.12 -11.22
CA PHE A 400 15.58 -15.88 -10.57
C PHE A 400 14.85 -16.10 -9.25
N LEU A 401 14.37 -17.32 -9.00
CA LEU A 401 13.86 -17.75 -7.70
C LEU A 401 14.81 -18.77 -7.08
N GLN A 402 15.09 -18.62 -5.78
CA GLN A 402 15.86 -19.60 -5.00
C GLN A 402 15.10 -19.90 -3.71
N GLY A 403 15.09 -21.17 -3.30
CA GLY A 403 14.55 -21.59 -2.01
C GLY A 403 15.52 -21.34 -0.86
N ASP A 404 14.97 -21.31 0.35
CA ASP A 404 15.71 -21.35 1.61
C ASP A 404 15.96 -22.81 1.98
N GLY A 405 17.11 -23.33 1.54
CA GLY A 405 17.41 -24.76 1.59
C GLY A 405 16.43 -25.56 0.72
N LEU A 406 15.58 -26.37 1.36
CA LEU A 406 14.60 -27.23 0.69
C LEU A 406 13.18 -26.64 0.65
N ASN A 407 12.98 -25.39 1.12
CA ASN A 407 11.67 -24.74 1.18
C ASN A 407 11.63 -23.54 0.23
N ILE A 408 10.55 -23.39 -0.54
CA ILE A 408 10.33 -22.26 -1.44
C ILE A 408 9.48 -21.15 -0.84
N LYS A 409 8.70 -21.47 0.20
CA LYS A 409 7.79 -20.60 0.95
C LYS A 409 6.84 -19.84 0.02
N PRO A 410 6.03 -20.55 -0.80
CA PRO A 410 5.35 -19.94 -1.95
C PRO A 410 4.34 -18.86 -1.55
N HIS A 411 3.75 -18.99 -0.37
CA HIS A 411 2.69 -18.12 0.16
C HIS A 411 3.22 -17.06 1.13
N ASP A 412 4.52 -17.06 1.44
CA ASP A 412 5.12 -16.01 2.28
C ASP A 412 5.20 -14.70 1.49
N TYR A 413 4.90 -13.59 2.16
CA TYR A 413 5.08 -12.26 1.62
C TYR A 413 6.56 -11.94 1.40
N CYS A 414 6.87 -11.35 0.25
CA CYS A 414 8.22 -10.90 -0.05
C CYS A 414 8.50 -9.57 0.61
N THR A 415 9.68 -9.43 1.20
CA THR A 415 10.24 -8.13 1.55
C THR A 415 10.71 -7.37 0.31
N TYR A 416 10.90 -6.06 0.44
CA TYR A 416 11.49 -5.24 -0.62
C TYR A 416 12.87 -5.75 -1.04
N GLN A 417 13.75 -6.09 -0.09
CA GLN A 417 15.09 -6.56 -0.42
C GLN A 417 15.09 -7.92 -1.12
N GLU A 418 14.23 -8.86 -0.73
CA GLU A 418 14.06 -10.13 -1.45
C GLU A 418 13.58 -9.88 -2.88
N THR A 419 12.63 -8.97 -3.03
CA THR A 419 12.10 -8.59 -4.35
C THR A 419 13.18 -7.97 -5.23
N TYR A 420 14.03 -7.09 -4.68
CA TYR A 420 15.16 -6.52 -5.41
C TYR A 420 16.11 -7.60 -5.94
N ILE A 421 16.41 -8.62 -5.14
CA ILE A 421 17.24 -9.74 -5.59
C ILE A 421 16.56 -10.51 -6.73
N ILE A 422 15.27 -10.83 -6.58
CA ILE A 422 14.51 -11.55 -7.61
C ILE A 422 14.49 -10.74 -8.92
N LEU A 423 14.20 -9.44 -8.83
CA LEU A 423 14.14 -8.53 -9.97
C LEU A 423 15.50 -8.37 -10.66
N MET A 424 16.61 -8.27 -9.90
CA MET A 424 17.93 -8.17 -10.51
C MET A 424 18.33 -9.47 -11.23
N ARG A 425 18.01 -10.63 -10.65
CA ARG A 425 18.24 -11.92 -11.32
C ARG A 425 17.41 -12.05 -12.59
N PHE A 426 16.14 -11.65 -12.52
CA PHE A 426 15.26 -11.61 -13.68
C PHE A 426 15.80 -10.66 -14.77
N TYR A 427 16.24 -9.45 -14.40
CA TYR A 427 16.85 -8.48 -15.31
C TYR A 427 18.06 -9.04 -16.07
N ASN A 428 18.85 -9.89 -15.42
CA ASN A 428 20.01 -10.54 -16.04
C ASN A 428 19.65 -11.68 -17.01
N ILE A 429 18.42 -12.20 -16.95
CA ILE A 429 17.95 -13.31 -17.79
C ILE A 429 17.28 -12.79 -19.06
N VAL A 430 16.45 -11.73 -18.95
CA VAL A 430 15.64 -11.22 -20.06
C VAL A 430 16.36 -10.24 -20.97
#